data_AF-A0A835Y6D6-F1
#
_entry.id   AF-A0A835Y6D6-F1
#
_cell.length_a   1.000
_cell.length_b   1.000
_cell.length_c   1.000
_cell.angle_alpha   90.00
_cell.angle_beta   90.00
_cell.angle_gamma   90.00
#
_symmetry.space_group_name_H-M   'P 1'
#
loop_
_entity.id
_entity.type
_entity.pdbx_description
1 polymer ?
#
loop_
_entity_poly.entity_id
_entity_poly.type
_entity_poly.pdbx_seq_one_letter_code
_entity_poly.pdbx_strand_id
1 'polypeptide(L)'
;MDMREKKEHKSAEFKAINPFGKLPTITDGDLKLFESGAILLYLAEKWGEFKTPHDRAIAQQWALFANSTLANSVFVEQFREKSMPDVFSTLDSILANQPFIAGSSFTVSDVAVASYLLYIPAFLPQLDLKPYPHVVAYMQRMAERPACAATVAARAQQRKAEDAAAAAATAAAAAATAAAAAKN
;
A
#
# COMPACT_ATOMS: atom_id res chain seq x y z
N MET A 1 6.07 -10.76 -11.35
CA MET A 1 7.44 -10.23 -11.40
C MET A 1 7.45 -8.95 -10.62
N ASP A 2 8.21 -8.89 -9.53
CA ASP A 2 8.39 -7.64 -8.79
C ASP A 2 9.26 -6.69 -9.63
N MET A 3 8.62 -5.67 -10.20
CA MET A 3 9.27 -4.65 -11.05
C MET A 3 10.46 -3.96 -10.34
N ARG A 4 10.56 -4.06 -9.00
CA ARG A 4 11.68 -3.54 -8.22
C ARG A 4 12.95 -4.37 -8.37
N GLU A 5 12.84 -5.70 -8.36
CA GLU A 5 14.00 -6.61 -8.43
C GLU A 5 14.72 -6.51 -9.78
N LYS A 6 13.94 -6.41 -10.87
CA LYS A 6 14.48 -6.27 -12.23
C LYS A 6 14.77 -4.82 -12.64
N LYS A 7 14.54 -3.86 -11.74
CA LYS A 7 14.64 -2.41 -12.01
C LYS A 7 13.81 -1.94 -13.21
N GLU A 8 12.75 -2.66 -13.59
CA GLU A 8 11.85 -2.29 -14.70
C GLU A 8 11.16 -0.94 -14.47
N HIS A 9 10.86 -0.61 -13.22
CA HIS A 9 10.39 0.72 -12.80
C HIS A 9 11.37 1.87 -13.09
N LYS A 10 12.60 1.57 -13.53
CA LYS A 10 13.62 2.55 -13.96
C LYS A 10 13.81 2.60 -15.47
N SER A 11 13.13 1.75 -16.24
CA SER A 11 13.22 1.74 -17.70
C SER A 11 12.73 3.05 -18.30
N ALA A 12 13.13 3.32 -19.54
CA ALA A 12 12.70 4.52 -20.26
C ALA A 12 11.17 4.52 -20.46
N GLU A 13 10.60 3.36 -20.74
CA GLU A 13 9.17 3.14 -20.96
C GLU A 13 8.37 3.42 -19.69
N PHE A 14 8.83 2.94 -18.53
CA PHE A 14 8.14 3.22 -17.26
C PHE A 14 8.29 4.69 -16.85
N LYS A 15 9.48 5.28 -17.08
CA LYS A 15 9.71 6.70 -16.82
C LYS A 15 8.90 7.63 -17.71
N ALA A 16 8.50 7.18 -18.89
CA ALA A 16 7.54 7.89 -19.74
C ALA A 16 6.11 7.93 -19.16
N ILE A 17 5.85 7.21 -18.06
CA ILE A 17 4.62 7.24 -17.28
C ILE A 17 4.83 7.97 -15.94
N ASN A 18 5.87 7.58 -15.21
CA ASN A 18 6.27 8.24 -13.97
C ASN A 18 7.76 8.63 -14.04
N PRO A 19 8.09 9.93 -14.19
CA PRO A 19 9.47 10.37 -14.36
C PRO A 19 10.39 10.02 -13.16
N PHE A 20 9.82 9.84 -11.97
CA PHE A 20 10.55 9.43 -10.77
C PHE A 20 10.88 7.92 -10.75
N GLY A 21 10.25 7.14 -11.63
CA GLY A 21 10.35 5.70 -11.69
C GLY A 21 9.99 5.10 -10.33
N LYS A 22 8.79 5.41 -9.84
CA LYS A 22 8.26 4.95 -8.55
C LYS A 22 6.90 4.27 -8.77
N LEU A 23 6.53 3.43 -7.82
CA LEU A 23 5.20 2.82 -7.75
C LEU A 23 4.44 3.43 -6.56
N PRO A 24 3.10 3.51 -6.61
CA PRO A 24 2.23 3.08 -7.71
C PRO A 24 2.16 4.08 -8.88
N THR A 25 1.72 3.60 -10.04
CA THR A 25 1.45 4.39 -11.25
C THR A 25 0.38 3.66 -12.06
N ILE A 26 -0.53 4.40 -12.70
CA ILE A 26 -1.57 3.85 -13.59
C ILE A 26 -1.56 4.57 -14.95
N THR A 27 -2.17 3.90 -15.91
CA THR A 27 -2.57 4.49 -17.20
C THR A 27 -4.05 4.22 -17.44
N ASP A 28 -4.78 5.21 -17.94
CA ASP A 28 -6.22 5.12 -18.24
C ASP A 28 -6.51 5.88 -19.55
N GLY A 29 -6.51 5.15 -20.67
CA GLY A 29 -6.39 5.76 -22.00
C GLY A 29 -5.07 6.54 -22.11
N ASP A 30 -5.16 7.82 -22.45
CA ASP A 30 -4.00 8.71 -22.56
C ASP A 30 -3.53 9.27 -21.20
N LEU A 31 -4.33 9.14 -20.14
CA LEU A 31 -3.95 9.61 -18.81
C LEU A 31 -2.83 8.74 -18.25
N LYS A 32 -1.75 9.38 -17.82
CA LYS A 32 -0.63 8.78 -17.08
C LYS A 32 -0.57 9.43 -15.70
N LEU A 33 -0.78 8.65 -14.65
CA LEU A 33 -0.93 9.18 -13.30
C LEU A 33 -0.08 8.41 -12.29
N PHE A 34 0.66 9.15 -11.47
CA PHE A 34 1.40 8.64 -10.32
C PHE A 34 0.95 9.37 -9.05
N GLU A 35 1.49 8.96 -7.89
CA GLU A 35 0.98 9.24 -6.54
C GLU A 35 -0.26 8.43 -6.16
N SER A 36 -0.14 7.62 -5.11
CA SER A 36 -1.24 6.77 -4.61
C SER A 36 -2.49 7.58 -4.29
N GLY A 37 -2.34 8.72 -3.61
CA GLY A 37 -3.46 9.60 -3.26
C GLY A 37 -4.17 10.14 -4.50
N ALA A 38 -3.43 10.62 -5.50
CA ALA A 38 -4.01 11.12 -6.74
C ALA A 38 -4.73 10.02 -7.52
N ILE A 39 -4.13 8.82 -7.59
CA ILE A 39 -4.73 7.64 -8.22
C ILE A 39 -6.06 7.26 -7.54
N LEU A 40 -6.07 7.20 -6.20
CA LEU A 40 -7.26 6.87 -5.44
C LEU A 40 -8.38 7.89 -5.67
N LEU A 41 -8.06 9.18 -5.59
CA LEU A 41 -9.05 10.25 -5.83
C LEU A 41 -9.60 10.23 -7.26
N TYR A 42 -8.75 9.98 -8.25
CA TYR A 42 -9.16 9.83 -9.65
C TYR A 42 -10.13 8.65 -9.83
N LEU A 43 -9.82 7.49 -9.25
CA LEU A 43 -10.68 6.30 -9.36
C LEU A 43 -12.02 6.53 -8.65
N ALA A 44 -12.00 7.13 -7.46
CA ALA A 44 -13.22 7.46 -6.73
C ALA A 44 -14.12 8.42 -7.53
N GLU A 45 -13.53 9.42 -8.19
CA GLU A 45 -14.27 10.30 -9.08
C GLU A 45 -14.79 9.58 -10.32
N LYS A 46 -13.95 8.82 -11.03
CA LYS A 46 -14.30 8.10 -12.26
C LYS A 46 -15.47 7.14 -12.05
N TRP A 47 -15.54 6.52 -10.87
CA TRP A 47 -16.61 5.58 -10.51
C TRP A 47 -17.75 6.21 -9.70
N GLY A 48 -17.78 7.55 -9.63
CA GLY A 48 -18.93 8.31 -9.14
C GLY A 48 -19.11 8.28 -7.63
N GLU A 49 -18.05 8.07 -6.84
CA GLU A 49 -18.10 8.12 -5.38
C GLU A 49 -18.44 9.53 -4.87
N PHE A 50 -17.88 10.57 -5.51
CA PHE A 50 -18.13 11.96 -5.11
C PHE A 50 -19.41 12.50 -5.75
N LYS A 51 -20.39 12.87 -4.93
CA LYS A 51 -21.65 13.49 -5.38
C LYS A 51 -21.61 15.00 -5.27
N THR A 52 -20.78 15.51 -4.36
CA THR A 52 -20.64 16.93 -4.06
C THR A 52 -19.16 17.32 -3.94
N PRO A 53 -18.83 18.63 -4.03
CA PRO A 53 -17.49 19.12 -3.68
C PRO A 53 -17.08 18.77 -2.24
N HIS A 54 -18.05 18.65 -1.33
CA HIS A 54 -17.81 18.25 0.05
C HIS A 54 -17.24 16.82 0.14
N ASP A 55 -17.83 15.85 -0.56
CA ASP A 55 -17.35 14.46 -0.55
C ASP A 55 -15.89 14.37 -1.02
N ARG A 56 -15.58 15.09 -2.10
CA ARG A 56 -14.22 15.18 -2.63
C ARG A 56 -13.27 15.81 -1.62
N ALA A 57 -13.67 16.90 -0.96
CA ALA A 57 -12.81 17.59 0.02
C ALA A 57 -12.47 16.67 1.20
N ILE A 58 -13.44 15.90 1.71
CA ILE A 58 -13.20 14.92 2.77
C ILE A 58 -12.23 13.81 2.31
N ALA A 59 -12.42 13.27 1.10
CA ALA A 59 -11.52 12.27 0.55
C ALA A 59 -10.09 12.81 0.36
N GLN A 60 -9.96 14.04 -0.14
CA GLN A 60 -8.68 14.72 -0.29
C GLN A 60 -7.98 14.95 1.06
N GLN A 61 -8.73 15.39 2.07
CA GLN A 61 -8.22 15.57 3.42
C GLN A 61 -7.60 14.27 3.95
N TRP A 62 -8.32 13.14 3.85
CA TRP A 62 -7.82 11.86 4.35
C TRP A 62 -6.69 11.28 3.51
N ALA A 63 -6.69 11.48 2.18
CA ALA A 63 -5.58 11.08 1.33
C ALA A 63 -4.29 11.87 1.64
N LEU A 64 -4.40 13.18 1.88
CA LEU A 64 -3.27 14.02 2.28
C LEU A 64 -2.79 13.66 3.69
N PHE A 65 -3.71 13.46 4.63
CA PHE A 65 -3.39 12.97 5.96
C PHE A 65 -2.62 11.64 5.90
N ALA A 66 -3.09 10.69 5.10
CA ALA A 66 -2.42 9.39 4.93
C ALA A 66 -0.97 9.56 4.42
N ASN A 67 -0.78 10.36 3.36
CA ASN A 67 0.51 10.50 2.69
C ASN A 67 1.51 11.39 3.45
N SER A 68 1.04 12.43 4.13
CA SER A 68 1.91 13.48 4.70
C SER A 68 1.97 13.46 6.22
N THR A 69 0.95 12.94 6.88
CA THR A 69 0.90 12.86 8.35
C THR A 69 1.14 11.44 8.81
N LEU A 70 0.22 10.52 8.49
CA LEU A 70 0.28 9.14 8.96
C LEU A 70 1.54 8.42 8.48
N ALA A 71 1.90 8.56 7.20
CA ALA A 71 3.10 7.93 6.66
C ALA A 71 4.37 8.39 7.40
N ASN A 72 4.49 9.68 7.69
CA ASN A 72 5.62 10.22 8.44
C ASN A 72 5.61 9.77 9.90
N SER A 73 4.45 9.81 10.55
CA SER A 73 4.31 9.39 11.94
C SER A 73 4.57 7.90 12.16
N VAL A 74 4.40 7.06 11.14
CA VAL A 74 4.60 5.61 11.28
C VAL A 74 5.94 5.16 10.71
N PHE A 75 6.30 5.60 9.49
CA PHE A 75 7.39 5.00 8.73
C PHE A 75 8.68 5.82 8.75
N VAL A 76 8.68 7.04 9.27
CA VAL A 76 9.90 7.82 9.52
C VAL A 76 10.30 7.66 10.98
N GLU A 77 11.36 6.90 11.22
CA GLU A 77 11.82 6.53 12.57
C GLU A 77 12.01 7.74 13.49
N GLN A 78 12.63 8.82 12.99
CA GLN A 78 12.85 10.07 13.71
C GLN A 78 11.55 10.69 14.28
N PHE A 79 10.43 10.52 13.58
CA PHE A 79 9.15 11.12 13.99
C PHE A 79 8.26 10.15 14.76
N ARG A 80 8.54 8.85 14.68
CA ARG A 80 7.63 7.80 15.12
C ARG A 80 7.31 7.86 16.60
N GLU A 81 8.33 7.81 17.45
CA GLU A 81 8.14 7.78 18.91
C GLU A 81 7.39 9.02 19.42
N LYS A 82 7.65 10.18 18.81
CA LYS A 82 7.05 11.45 19.22
C LYS A 82 5.63 11.66 18.68
N SER A 83 5.36 11.29 17.43
CA SER A 83 4.10 11.68 16.75
C SER A 83 3.08 10.55 16.64
N MET A 84 3.52 9.29 16.61
CA MET A 84 2.62 8.16 16.50
C MET A 84 1.61 8.09 17.66
N PRO A 85 1.99 8.33 18.94
CA PRO A 85 1.02 8.25 20.03
C PRO A 85 -0.16 9.21 19.87
N ASP A 86 0.10 10.47 19.54
CA ASP A 86 -0.94 11.50 19.37
C ASP A 86 -1.83 11.18 18.16
N VAL A 87 -1.22 10.78 17.04
CA VAL A 87 -1.95 10.42 15.82
C VAL A 87 -2.84 9.19 16.06
N PHE A 88 -2.31 8.15 16.69
CA PHE A 88 -3.06 6.92 16.93
C PHE A 88 -4.14 7.09 17.99
N SER A 89 -3.89 7.86 19.06
CA SER A 89 -4.92 8.20 20.04
C SER A 89 -6.09 8.97 19.40
N THR A 90 -5.78 9.87 18.47
CA THR A 90 -6.80 10.61 17.71
C THR A 90 -7.59 9.68 16.79
N LEU A 91 -6.91 8.82 16.02
CA LEU A 91 -7.56 7.84 15.15
C LEU A 91 -8.44 6.87 15.95
N ASP A 92 -7.95 6.40 17.11
CA ASP A 92 -8.69 5.49 17.98
C ASP A 92 -9.96 6.15 18.52
N SER A 93 -9.88 7.41 18.94
CA SER A 93 -11.02 8.19 19.41
C SER A 93 -12.07 8.40 18.31
N ILE A 94 -11.64 8.65 17.07
CA ILE A 94 -12.53 8.73 15.92
C ILE A 94 -13.23 7.38 15.71
N LEU A 95 -12.46 6.29 15.60
CA LEU A 95 -12.95 4.96 15.29
C LEU A 95 -13.75 4.30 16.43
N ALA A 96 -13.66 4.82 17.64
CA ALA A 96 -14.56 4.46 18.73
C ALA A 96 -16.02 4.86 18.45
N ASN A 97 -16.22 5.91 17.64
CA ASN A 97 -17.54 6.51 17.38
C ASN A 97 -18.10 6.18 15.99
N GLN A 98 -17.29 5.60 15.09
CA GLN A 98 -17.71 5.31 13.73
C GLN A 98 -16.94 4.13 13.11
N PRO A 99 -17.57 3.35 12.21
CA PRO A 99 -16.96 2.14 11.64
C PRO A 99 -15.91 2.40 10.56
N PHE A 100 -15.88 3.60 9.96
CA PHE A 100 -15.00 3.99 8.85
C PHE A 100 -14.38 5.36 9.12
N ILE A 101 -13.26 5.68 8.45
CA ILE A 101 -12.47 6.88 8.78
C ILE A 101 -13.20 8.20 8.50
N ALA A 102 -14.11 8.19 7.53
CA ALA A 102 -14.89 9.36 7.12
C ALA A 102 -16.36 9.31 7.58
N GLY A 103 -16.76 8.32 8.40
CA GLY A 103 -18.11 8.23 8.95
C GLY A 103 -18.69 6.83 8.96
N SER A 104 -19.96 6.70 8.57
CA SER A 104 -20.74 5.46 8.67
C SER A 104 -20.60 4.52 7.48
N SER A 105 -20.02 4.99 6.37
CA SER A 105 -19.88 4.23 5.11
C SER A 105 -18.44 4.17 4.64
N PHE A 106 -18.09 3.07 3.99
CA PHE A 106 -16.77 2.88 3.39
C PHE A 106 -16.58 3.79 2.17
N THR A 107 -15.42 4.43 2.09
CA THR A 107 -15.03 5.36 1.02
C THR A 107 -13.57 5.14 0.61
N VAL A 108 -13.13 5.86 -0.41
CA VAL A 108 -11.72 5.98 -0.80
C VAL A 108 -10.82 6.47 0.34
N SER A 109 -11.36 7.22 1.30
CA SER A 109 -10.64 7.66 2.50
C SER A 109 -10.15 6.46 3.31
N ASP A 110 -10.98 5.42 3.41
CA ASP A 110 -10.63 4.19 4.11
C ASP A 110 -9.52 3.44 3.37
N VAL A 111 -9.58 3.39 2.03
CA VAL A 111 -8.52 2.79 1.21
C VAL A 111 -7.19 3.51 1.44
N ALA A 112 -7.21 4.84 1.46
CA ALA A 112 -6.01 5.65 1.66
C ALA A 112 -5.38 5.40 3.05
N VAL A 113 -6.18 5.47 4.12
CA VAL A 113 -5.69 5.34 5.50
C VAL A 113 -5.37 3.90 5.87
N ALA A 114 -6.27 2.96 5.58
CA ALA A 114 -6.10 1.56 5.97
C ALA A 114 -4.90 0.90 5.31
N SER A 115 -4.56 1.29 4.08
CA SER A 115 -3.38 0.73 3.39
C SER A 115 -2.09 0.96 4.19
N TYR A 116 -1.91 2.14 4.79
CA TYR A 116 -0.76 2.41 5.66
C TYR A 116 -0.83 1.65 6.99
N LEU A 117 -2.01 1.57 7.61
CA LEU A 117 -2.18 0.82 8.86
C LEU A 117 -1.91 -0.67 8.67
N LEU A 118 -2.39 -1.28 7.58
CA LEU A 118 -2.19 -2.69 7.25
C LEU A 118 -0.74 -3.02 6.89
N TYR A 119 0.09 -2.02 6.56
CA TYR A 119 1.53 -2.20 6.40
C TYR A 119 2.28 -2.30 7.73
N ILE A 120 1.72 -1.82 8.84
CA ILE A 120 2.41 -1.85 10.13
C ILE A 120 2.79 -3.27 10.56
N PRO A 121 1.87 -4.25 10.60
CA PRO A 121 2.25 -5.62 11.00
C PRO A 121 3.26 -6.27 10.06
N ALA A 122 3.27 -5.87 8.77
CA ALA A 122 4.14 -6.45 7.75
C ALA A 122 5.56 -5.87 7.78
N PHE A 123 5.73 -4.59 8.10
CA PHE A 123 7.02 -3.88 8.02
C PHE A 123 7.58 -3.47 9.38
N LEU A 124 6.74 -3.35 10.40
CA LEU A 124 7.08 -2.89 11.75
C LEU A 124 6.41 -3.80 12.81
N PRO A 125 6.65 -5.12 12.79
CA PRO A 125 5.99 -6.08 13.68
C PRO A 125 6.28 -5.85 15.18
N GLN A 126 7.30 -5.06 15.49
CA GLN A 126 7.67 -4.67 16.86
C GLN A 126 6.79 -3.56 17.46
N LEU A 127 5.96 -2.88 16.66
CA LEU A 127 5.10 -1.81 17.16
C LEU A 127 3.90 -2.37 17.92
N ASP A 128 3.74 -1.93 19.16
CA ASP A 128 2.60 -2.30 19.99
C ASP A 128 1.37 -1.43 19.64
N LEU A 129 0.35 -2.06 19.06
CA LEU A 129 -0.92 -1.43 18.72
C LEU A 129 -2.02 -1.73 19.76
N LYS A 130 -1.76 -2.52 20.80
CA LYS A 130 -2.75 -2.82 21.87
C LYS A 130 -3.34 -1.57 22.53
N PRO A 131 -2.62 -0.44 22.68
CA PRO A 131 -3.21 0.79 23.21
C PRO A 131 -4.31 1.41 22.35
N TYR A 132 -4.48 0.96 21.09
CA TYR A 132 -5.42 1.53 20.11
C TYR A 132 -6.41 0.47 19.60
N PRO A 133 -7.31 -0.04 20.47
CA PRO A 133 -8.17 -1.18 20.15
C PRO A 133 -9.14 -0.90 18.99
N HIS A 134 -9.62 0.33 18.82
CA HIS A 134 -10.54 0.70 17.74
C HIS A 134 -9.79 0.81 16.41
N VAL A 135 -8.54 1.26 16.43
CA VAL A 135 -7.64 1.21 15.26
C VAL A 135 -7.42 -0.25 14.84
N VAL A 136 -7.13 -1.14 15.77
CA VAL A 136 -6.94 -2.57 15.49
C VAL A 136 -8.22 -3.21 14.93
N ALA A 137 -9.38 -2.91 15.52
CA ALA A 137 -10.67 -3.40 15.02
C ALA A 137 -10.99 -2.86 13.61
N TYR A 138 -10.66 -1.60 13.35
CA TYR A 138 -10.78 -1.01 12.02
C TYR A 138 -9.85 -1.68 11.01
N MET A 139 -8.58 -1.93 11.35
CA MET A 139 -7.63 -2.66 10.51
C MET A 139 -8.18 -4.04 10.12
N GLN A 140 -8.69 -4.80 11.10
CA GLN A 140 -9.28 -6.10 10.84
C GLN A 140 -10.47 -6.00 9.88
N ARG A 141 -11.41 -5.07 10.13
CA ARG A 141 -12.57 -4.83 9.26
C ARG A 141 -12.16 -4.48 7.83
N MET A 142 -11.08 -3.71 7.65
CA MET A 142 -10.59 -3.33 6.33
C MET A 142 -9.93 -4.52 5.61
N ALA A 143 -9.16 -5.34 6.33
CA ALA A 143 -8.53 -6.54 5.80
C ALA A 143 -9.56 -7.60 5.35
N GLU A 144 -10.67 -7.72 6.07
CA GLU A 144 -11.75 -8.67 5.78
C GLU A 144 -12.60 -8.29 4.55
N ARG A 145 -12.46 -7.06 4.03
CA ARG A 145 -13.17 -6.67 2.82
C ARG A 145 -12.77 -7.59 1.66
N PRO A 146 -13.73 -8.15 0.87
CA PRO A 146 -13.42 -9.11 -0.17
C PRO A 146 -12.34 -8.66 -1.16
N ALA A 147 -12.36 -7.38 -1.56
CA ALA A 147 -11.35 -6.82 -2.45
C ALA A 147 -9.94 -6.75 -1.82
N CYS A 148 -9.86 -6.44 -0.52
CA CYS A 148 -8.58 -6.42 0.20
C CYS A 148 -8.04 -7.84 0.38
N ALA A 149 -8.88 -8.76 0.86
CA ALA A 149 -8.53 -10.17 1.02
C ALA A 149 -8.07 -10.79 -0.31
N ALA A 150 -8.77 -10.51 -1.42
CA ALA A 150 -8.39 -10.96 -2.75
C ALA A 150 -7.01 -10.40 -3.18
N THR A 151 -6.74 -9.13 -2.91
CA THR A 151 -5.46 -8.48 -3.23
C THR A 151 -4.30 -9.13 -2.45
N VAL A 152 -4.49 -9.36 -1.15
CA VAL A 152 -3.49 -10.03 -0.30
C VAL A 152 -3.24 -11.46 -0.78
N ALA A 153 -4.29 -12.21 -1.08
CA ALA A 153 -4.20 -13.57 -1.60
C ALA A 153 -3.45 -13.62 -2.95
N ALA A 154 -3.81 -12.73 -3.89
CA ALA A 154 -3.16 -12.63 -5.19
C ALA A 154 -1.67 -12.31 -5.05
N ARG A 155 -1.28 -11.36 -4.18
CA ARG A 155 0.13 -11.04 -3.96
C ARG A 155 0.89 -12.17 -3.29
N ALA A 156 0.27 -12.90 -2.34
CA ALA A 156 0.89 -14.06 -1.72
C ALA A 156 1.14 -15.19 -2.74
N GLN A 157 0.21 -15.44 -3.65
CA GLN A 157 0.40 -16.39 -4.76
C GLN A 157 1.52 -15.93 -5.70
N GLN A 158 1.54 -14.64 -6.04
CA GLN A 158 2.56 -14.07 -6.90
C GLN A 158 3.97 -14.18 -6.28
N ARG A 159 4.12 -13.92 -4.97
CA ARG A 159 5.39 -14.12 -4.26
C ARG A 159 5.84 -15.58 -4.27
N LYS A 160 4.94 -16.52 -3.96
CA LYS A 160 5.27 -17.96 -4.02
C LYS A 160 5.75 -18.40 -5.41
N ALA A 161 5.14 -17.88 -6.46
CA ALA A 161 5.56 -18.13 -7.84
C ALA A 161 6.92 -17.49 -8.16
N GLU A 162 7.18 -16.29 -7.65
CA GLU A 162 8.46 -15.58 -7.78
C GLU A 162 9.60 -16.33 -7.06
N ASP A 163 9.39 -16.76 -5.81
CA ASP A 163 10.35 -17.53 -5.02
C ASP A 163 10.68 -18.88 -5.67
N ALA A 164 9.66 -19.59 -6.19
CA ALA A 164 9.85 -20.84 -6.90
C ALA A 164 10.67 -20.66 -8.20
N ALA A 165 10.40 -19.59 -8.95
CA ALA A 165 11.16 -19.27 -10.16
C ALA A 165 12.63 -18.89 -9.84
N ALA A 166 12.87 -18.13 -8.77
CA ALA A 166 14.22 -17.79 -8.32
C ALA A 166 15.01 -19.04 -7.87
N ALA A 167 14.36 -19.96 -7.15
CA ALA A 167 14.97 -21.23 -6.73
C ALA A 167 15.34 -22.10 -7.94
N ALA A 168 14.45 -22.20 -8.95
CA ALA A 168 14.71 -22.95 -10.18
C ALA A 168 15.87 -22.36 -11.00
N ALA A 169 15.94 -21.03 -11.11
CA ALA A 169 17.05 -20.35 -11.79
C ALA A 169 18.40 -20.58 -11.09
N THR A 170 18.39 -20.59 -9.76
CA THR A 170 19.59 -20.87 -8.94
C THR A 170 20.07 -22.32 -9.14
N ALA A 171 19.15 -23.28 -9.14
CA ALA A 171 19.47 -24.69 -9.39
C ALA A 171 20.03 -24.92 -10.80
N ALA A 172 19.47 -24.25 -11.82
CA ALA A 172 19.94 -24.34 -13.19
C ALA A 172 21.36 -23.74 -13.36
N ALA A 173 21.65 -22.61 -12.70
CA ALA A 173 22.98 -22.00 -12.72
C ALA A 173 24.03 -22.91 -12.04
N ALA A 174 23.69 -23.52 -10.91
CA ALA A 174 24.55 -24.47 -10.21
C ALA A 174 24.86 -25.72 -11.07
N ALA A 175 23.85 -26.27 -11.74
CA ALA A 175 24.02 -27.42 -12.63
C ALA A 175 24.89 -27.10 -13.85
N ALA A 176 24.72 -25.92 -14.45
CA ALA A 176 25.55 -25.46 -15.57
C ALA A 176 27.02 -25.29 -15.16
N THR A 177 27.27 -24.78 -13.95
CA THR A 177 28.61 -24.59 -13.40
C THR A 177 29.30 -25.93 -13.12
N ALA A 178 28.57 -26.90 -12.54
CA ALA A 178 29.07 -28.24 -12.31
C ALA A 178 29.38 -28.99 -13.62
N ALA A 179 28.54 -28.85 -14.64
CA ALA A 179 28.74 -29.46 -15.95
C ALA A 179 29.94 -28.86 -16.71
N ALA A 180 30.25 -27.57 -16.50
CA ALA A 180 31.43 -26.92 -17.06
C ALA A 180 32.72 -27.39 -16.35
N ALA A 181 32.68 -27.59 -15.03
CA ALA A 181 33.81 -28.09 -14.26
C ALA A 181 34.16 -29.55 -14.58
N ALA A 182 33.19 -30.39 -14.97
CA ALA A 182 33.40 -31.79 -15.31
C ALA A 182 33.95 -32.02 -16.75
N LYS A 183 34.07 -30.96 -17.56
CA LYS A 183 34.59 -31.03 -18.94
C LYS A 183 36.03 -30.53 -19.08
N ASN A 184 36.67 -30.14 -17.98
CA ASN A 184 38.09 -29.80 -17.87
C ASN A 184 38.81 -30.85 -17.02
#